data_AF-A0A7S0TPT1-F1
#
_entry.id   AF-A0A7S0TPT1-F1
#
_cell.length_a   1.000
_cell.length_b   1.000
_cell.length_c   1.000
_cell.angle_alpha   90.00
_cell.angle_beta   90.00
_cell.angle_gamma   90.00
#
_symmetry.space_group_name_H-M   'P 1'
#
loop_
_entity.id
_entity.type
_entity.pdbx_description
1 polymer ?
#
loop_
_entity_poly.entity_id
_entity_poly.type
_entity_poly.pdbx_seq_one_letter_code
_entity_poly.pdbx_strand_id
1 'polypeptide(L)'
;EGLKRVGGVDISFVKDNAEEACATLVVLEFPSMKVLHEVSRPARMKVPYVPGFLAFRECADLLDILQDLKRERPDLYPQVVMVDGSGVLHHRNCGLACHLGVLGDVPALGVAKNLLAVDGLTKAGVMEEWACLDAAAAAA
;
A
#
# COMPACT_ATOMS: atom_id res chain seq x y z
N GLU A 1 17.54 13.51 -11.08
CA GLU A 1 16.27 13.37 -11.84
C GLU A 1 15.11 13.33 -10.87
N GLY A 2 13.92 13.81 -11.26
CA GLY A 2 12.74 13.85 -10.38
C GLY A 2 11.94 12.54 -10.32
N LEU A 3 10.75 12.60 -9.71
CA LEU A 3 9.78 11.50 -9.69
C LEU A 3 9.15 11.32 -11.08
N LYS A 4 9.26 10.12 -11.65
CA LYS A 4 8.76 9.73 -12.98
C LYS A 4 7.82 8.54 -12.95
N ARG A 5 7.95 7.63 -11.97
CA ARG A 5 7.16 6.39 -11.88
C ARG A 5 6.67 6.14 -10.46
N VAL A 6 5.35 5.97 -10.32
CA VAL A 6 4.68 5.64 -9.05
C VAL A 6 4.01 4.29 -9.21
N GLY A 7 4.29 3.37 -8.29
CA GLY A 7 3.65 2.08 -8.21
C GLY A 7 2.41 2.12 -7.32
N GLY A 8 1.43 1.28 -7.62
CA GLY A 8 0.29 1.02 -6.75
C GLY A 8 0.10 -0.49 -6.59
N VAL A 9 -0.15 -0.95 -5.37
CA VAL A 9 -0.43 -2.36 -5.09
C VAL A 9 -1.71 -2.54 -4.28
N ASP A 10 -2.43 -3.62 -4.60
CA ASP A 10 -3.66 -4.04 -3.92
C ASP A 10 -3.73 -5.56 -3.86
N ILE A 11 -4.42 -6.09 -2.85
CA ILE A 11 -4.89 -7.48 -2.82
C ILE A 11 -6.40 -7.48 -2.59
N SER A 12 -7.13 -8.10 -3.52
CA SER A 12 -8.58 -8.23 -3.47
C SER A 12 -8.99 -9.70 -3.34
N PHE A 13 -9.87 -9.99 -2.39
CA PHE A 13 -10.36 -11.35 -2.13
C PHE A 13 -11.48 -11.76 -3.09
N VAL A 14 -11.50 -13.04 -3.46
CA VAL A 14 -12.62 -13.63 -4.21
C VAL A 14 -13.86 -13.63 -3.32
N LYS A 15 -14.99 -13.23 -3.89
CA LYS A 15 -16.26 -13.17 -3.14
C LYS A 15 -16.58 -14.56 -2.57
N ASP A 16 -16.95 -14.59 -1.29
CA ASP A 16 -17.30 -15.81 -0.55
C ASP A 16 -16.13 -16.82 -0.38
N ASN A 17 -14.88 -16.39 -0.63
CA ASN A 17 -13.67 -17.21 -0.41
C ASN A 17 -12.56 -16.40 0.28
N ALA A 18 -12.22 -16.79 1.53
CA ALA A 18 -11.21 -16.09 2.34
C ALA A 18 -9.76 -16.56 2.10
N GLU A 19 -9.57 -17.59 1.26
CA GLU A 19 -8.26 -18.14 0.88
C GLU A 19 -7.80 -17.65 -0.48
N GLU A 20 -8.73 -17.42 -1.41
CA GLU A 20 -8.42 -16.98 -2.77
C GLU A 20 -8.47 -15.45 -2.88
N ALA A 21 -7.41 -14.90 -3.46
CA ALA A 21 -7.29 -13.48 -3.71
C ALA A 21 -6.59 -13.22 -5.06
N CYS A 22 -6.56 -11.96 -5.44
CA CYS A 22 -5.83 -11.46 -6.59
C CYS A 22 -4.93 -10.34 -6.11
N ALA A 23 -3.63 -10.47 -6.34
CA ALA A 23 -2.63 -9.46 -6.06
C ALA A 23 -2.34 -8.69 -7.35
N THR A 24 -2.35 -7.36 -7.27
CA THR A 24 -2.19 -6.48 -8.44
C THR A 24 -1.08 -5.47 -8.20
N LEU A 25 -0.25 -5.23 -9.22
CA LEU A 25 0.70 -4.13 -9.29
C LEU A 25 0.41 -3.29 -10.53
N VAL A 26 0.29 -1.98 -10.35
CA VAL A 26 0.25 -1.00 -11.43
C VAL A 26 1.46 -0.07 -11.32
N VAL A 27 1.97 0.39 -12.46
CA VAL A 27 2.95 1.49 -12.52
C VAL A 27 2.40 2.60 -13.38
N LEU A 28 2.39 3.79 -12.83
CA LEU A 28 1.93 5.02 -13.46
C LEU A 28 3.12 5.92 -13.78
N GLU A 29 3.06 6.59 -14.92
CA GLU A 29 3.90 7.75 -15.22
C GLU A 29 3.48 8.92 -14.33
N PHE A 30 4.44 9.66 -13.80
CA PHE A 30 4.19 10.87 -13.02
C PHE A 30 4.77 12.11 -13.73
N PRO A 31 4.02 13.23 -13.81
CA PRO A 31 2.73 13.51 -13.17
C PRO A 31 1.49 13.17 -14.02
N SER A 32 1.65 12.61 -15.23
CA SER A 32 0.54 12.40 -16.17
C SER A 32 -0.49 11.37 -15.68
N MET A 33 -0.11 10.50 -14.74
CA MET A 33 -0.90 9.38 -14.21
C MET A 33 -1.30 8.35 -15.27
N LYS A 34 -0.57 8.30 -16.40
CA LYS A 34 -0.80 7.29 -17.43
C LYS A 34 -0.28 5.92 -16.96
N VAL A 35 -1.09 4.87 -17.13
CA VAL A 35 -0.66 3.48 -16.88
C VAL A 35 0.44 3.08 -17.86
N LEU A 36 1.60 2.71 -17.31
CA LEU A 36 2.75 2.18 -18.04
C LEU A 36 2.83 0.66 -17.93
N HIS A 37 2.38 0.10 -16.81
CA HIS A 37 2.38 -1.33 -16.54
C HIS A 37 1.22 -1.71 -15.62
N GLU A 38 0.67 -2.90 -15.83
CA GLU A 38 -0.33 -3.51 -14.98
C GLU A 38 -0.13 -5.03 -15.04
N VAL A 39 -0.14 -5.67 -13.87
CA VAL A 39 -0.10 -7.12 -13.75
C VAL A 39 -0.92 -7.54 -12.54
N SER A 40 -1.70 -8.61 -12.72
CA SER A 40 -2.48 -9.25 -11.68
C SER A 40 -2.14 -10.73 -11.61
N ARG A 41 -2.01 -11.27 -10.39
CA ARG A 41 -1.71 -12.68 -10.16
C ARG A 41 -2.67 -13.29 -9.14
N PRO A 42 -3.11 -14.54 -9.34
CA PRO A 42 -3.78 -15.28 -8.28
C PRO A 42 -2.88 -15.37 -7.05
N ALA A 43 -3.43 -15.05 -5.89
CA ALA A 43 -2.80 -15.17 -4.59
C ALA A 43 -3.62 -16.17 -3.75
N ARG A 44 -2.94 -16.99 -2.95
CA ARG A 44 -3.60 -17.93 -2.04
C ARG A 44 -3.10 -17.73 -0.63
N MET A 45 -3.99 -17.29 0.26
CA MET A 45 -3.67 -17.01 1.65
C MET A 45 -3.42 -18.31 2.42
N LYS A 46 -2.21 -18.47 2.93
CA LYS A 46 -1.79 -19.64 3.73
C LYS A 46 -1.93 -19.42 5.24
N VAL A 47 -2.13 -18.17 5.65
CA VAL A 47 -2.13 -17.73 7.05
C VAL A 47 -3.52 -17.18 7.40
N PRO A 48 -4.14 -17.52 8.54
CA PRO A 48 -5.44 -16.98 8.94
C PRO A 48 -5.40 -15.47 9.20
N TYR A 49 -6.55 -14.80 9.08
CA TYR A 49 -6.64 -13.35 9.33
C TYR A 49 -6.60 -13.08 10.82
N VAL A 50 -5.54 -12.37 11.24
CA VAL A 50 -5.40 -11.86 12.61
C VAL A 50 -5.25 -10.34 12.53
N PRO A 51 -6.13 -9.56 13.18
CA PRO A 51 -6.02 -8.10 13.19
C PRO A 51 -4.63 -7.62 13.61
N GLY A 52 -4.05 -6.71 12.83
CA GLY A 52 -2.69 -6.20 13.04
C GLY A 52 -1.56 -7.13 12.55
N PHE A 53 -1.88 -8.19 11.79
CA PHE A 53 -0.90 -9.08 11.16
C PHE A 53 -1.18 -9.27 9.65
N LEU A 54 -1.89 -8.32 9.02
CA LEU A 54 -2.24 -8.36 7.59
C LEU A 54 -1.02 -8.58 6.69
N ALA A 55 0.11 -7.95 7.03
CA ALA A 55 1.35 -8.07 6.29
C ALA A 55 1.80 -9.54 6.10
N PHE A 56 1.57 -10.41 7.08
CA PHE A 56 1.95 -11.84 6.97
C PHE A 56 1.07 -12.62 6.00
N ARG A 57 -0.12 -12.10 5.67
CA ARG A 57 -1.01 -12.69 4.66
C ARG A 57 -0.66 -12.22 3.26
N GLU A 58 -0.39 -10.93 3.10
CA GLU A 58 -0.42 -10.30 1.78
C GLU A 58 0.96 -9.91 1.23
N CYS A 59 1.93 -9.65 2.11
CA CYS A 59 3.21 -9.07 1.70
C CYS A 59 4.02 -9.98 0.76
N ALA A 60 3.90 -11.30 0.91
CA ALA A 60 4.65 -12.25 0.08
C ALA A 60 4.22 -12.16 -1.39
N ASP A 61 2.91 -12.24 -1.67
CA ASP A 61 2.40 -12.17 -3.05
C ASP A 61 2.69 -10.80 -3.69
N LEU A 62 2.60 -9.71 -2.93
CA LEU A 62 2.95 -8.37 -3.43
C LEU A 62 4.46 -8.22 -3.72
N LEU A 63 5.30 -8.77 -2.85
CA LEU A 63 6.76 -8.74 -3.01
C LEU A 63 7.18 -9.52 -4.24
N ASP A 64 6.60 -10.70 -4.47
CA ASP A 64 6.88 -11.54 -5.63
C ASP A 64 6.57 -10.78 -6.94
N ILE A 65 5.42 -10.12 -7.03
CA ILE A 65 5.05 -9.31 -8.20
C ILE A 65 6.03 -8.16 -8.42
N LEU A 66 6.43 -7.45 -7.36
CA LEU A 66 7.41 -6.36 -7.45
C LEU A 66 8.80 -6.85 -7.89
N GLN A 67 9.26 -7.99 -7.37
CA GLN A 67 10.55 -8.58 -7.71
C GLN A 67 10.57 -9.09 -9.16
N ASP A 68 9.46 -9.66 -9.63
CA ASP A 68 9.28 -10.05 -11.01
C ASP A 68 9.38 -8.83 -11.94
N LEU A 69 8.68 -7.73 -11.63
CA LEU A 69 8.80 -6.49 -12.40
C LEU A 69 10.24 -5.97 -12.42
N LYS A 70 10.92 -5.96 -11.26
CA LYS A 70 12.31 -5.51 -11.13
C LYS A 70 13.25 -6.30 -12.04
N ARG A 71 13.02 -7.61 -12.17
CA ARG A 71 13.83 -8.52 -13.00
C ARG A 71 13.50 -8.41 -14.48
N GLU A 72 12.22 -8.32 -14.82
CA GLU A 72 11.75 -8.43 -16.21
C GLU A 72 11.76 -7.08 -16.92
N ARG A 73 11.42 -5.99 -16.21
CA ARG A 73 11.29 -4.63 -16.75
C ARG A 73 11.81 -3.57 -15.75
N PRO A 74 13.13 -3.55 -15.46
CA PRO A 74 13.72 -2.55 -14.56
C PRO A 74 13.51 -1.10 -15.04
N ASP A 75 13.32 -0.92 -16.35
CA ASP A 75 12.94 0.35 -17.00
C ASP A 75 11.53 0.83 -16.62
N LEU A 76 10.72 0.00 -15.98
CA LEU A 76 9.40 0.32 -15.45
C LEU A 76 9.33 0.23 -13.92
N TYR A 77 10.41 -0.12 -13.23
CA TYR A 77 10.39 -0.23 -11.77
C TYR A 77 10.03 1.12 -11.10
N PRO A 78 9.07 1.14 -10.15
CA PRO A 78 8.61 2.37 -9.55
C PRO A 78 9.65 2.96 -8.59
N GLN A 79 9.65 4.29 -8.45
CA GLN A 79 10.50 4.98 -7.46
C GLN A 79 9.87 5.01 -6.07
N VAL A 80 8.56 4.85 -6.00
CA VAL A 80 7.76 4.75 -4.77
C VAL A 80 6.54 3.89 -5.04
N VAL A 81 6.13 3.09 -4.06
CA VAL A 81 4.93 2.25 -4.15
C VAL A 81 3.90 2.71 -3.13
N MET A 82 2.69 2.99 -3.61
CA MET A 82 1.50 3.22 -2.79
C MET A 82 0.85 1.87 -2.49
N VAL A 83 0.60 1.59 -1.22
CA VAL A 83 0.09 0.31 -0.74
C VAL A 83 -1.27 0.55 -0.08
N ASP A 84 -2.30 -0.18 -0.51
CA ASP A 84 -3.58 -0.16 0.19
C ASP A 84 -3.45 -0.83 1.57
N GLY A 85 -3.15 -0.02 2.58
CA GLY A 85 -2.85 -0.50 3.91
C GLY A 85 -2.03 0.48 4.72
N SER A 86 -1.85 0.18 6.00
CA SER A 86 -1.10 1.04 6.92
C SER A 86 0.41 0.92 6.73
N GLY A 87 1.12 2.04 6.96
CA GLY A 87 2.56 2.07 7.17
C GLY A 87 2.90 2.08 8.67
N VAL A 88 3.57 3.13 9.14
CA VAL A 88 3.93 3.31 10.55
C VAL A 88 2.73 3.49 11.46
N LEU A 89 1.59 3.97 10.94
CA LEU A 89 0.33 4.06 11.66
C LEU A 89 -0.28 2.66 11.87
N HIS A 90 0.33 1.90 12.78
CA HIS A 90 0.04 0.50 13.04
C HIS A 90 0.36 0.17 14.50
N HIS A 91 -0.34 -0.80 15.11
CA HIS A 91 -0.17 -1.20 16.52
C HIS A 91 1.28 -1.49 16.95
N ARG A 92 2.16 -1.73 15.97
CA ARG A 92 3.57 -2.15 16.13
C ARG A 92 4.52 -1.31 15.26
N ASN A 93 4.08 -0.15 14.80
CA ASN A 93 4.83 0.74 13.89
C ASN A 93 5.28 0.09 12.57
N CYS A 94 4.71 -1.05 12.21
CA CYS A 94 5.07 -1.84 11.04
C CYS A 94 3.82 -2.48 10.42
N GLY A 95 3.09 -1.70 9.63
CA GLY A 95 1.99 -2.18 8.79
C GLY A 95 2.49 -2.76 7.46
N LEU A 96 1.55 -3.12 6.58
CA LEU A 96 1.83 -3.74 5.27
C LEU A 96 2.81 -2.91 4.42
N ALA A 97 2.63 -1.59 4.36
CA ALA A 97 3.48 -0.73 3.55
C ALA A 97 4.93 -0.70 4.05
N CYS A 98 5.12 -0.65 5.38
CA CYS A 98 6.46 -0.71 5.99
C CYS A 98 7.10 -2.07 5.73
N HIS A 99 6.35 -3.15 5.92
CA HIS A 99 6.85 -4.51 5.71
C HIS A 99 7.30 -4.71 4.25
N LEU A 100 6.45 -4.33 3.29
CA LEU A 100 6.74 -4.43 1.87
C LEU A 100 7.92 -3.55 1.47
N GLY A 101 7.97 -2.30 1.95
CA GLY A 101 9.07 -1.37 1.63
C GLY A 101 10.42 -1.86 2.13
N VAL A 102 10.47 -2.43 3.34
CA VAL A 102 11.70 -2.99 3.92
C VAL A 102 12.17 -4.23 3.14
N LEU A 103 11.27 -5.17 2.85
CA LEU A 103 11.64 -6.40 2.13
C LEU A 103 11.94 -6.15 0.64
N GLY A 104 11.22 -5.22 0.02
CA GLY A 104 11.36 -4.87 -1.39
C GLY A 104 12.51 -3.89 -1.68
N ASP A 105 13.10 -3.31 -0.63
CA ASP A 105 14.07 -2.22 -0.73
C ASP A 105 13.55 -1.10 -1.66
N VAL A 106 12.32 -0.65 -1.39
CA VAL A 106 11.60 0.35 -2.18
C VAL A 106 10.88 1.33 -1.26
N PRO A 107 10.93 2.65 -1.52
CA PRO A 107 10.11 3.61 -0.81
C PRO A 107 8.62 3.22 -0.89
N ALA A 108 7.96 3.13 0.25
CA ALA A 108 6.57 2.68 0.34
C ALA A 108 5.72 3.66 1.14
N LEU A 109 4.54 3.97 0.63
CA LEU A 109 3.54 4.82 1.28
C LEU A 109 2.29 3.99 1.55
N GLY A 110 1.91 3.89 2.83
CA GLY A 110 0.66 3.26 3.21
C GLY A 110 -0.51 4.23 3.04
N VAL A 111 -1.51 3.84 2.26
CA VAL A 111 -2.74 4.61 2.00
C VAL A 111 -3.93 3.78 2.47
N ALA A 112 -4.26 3.89 3.75
CA ALA A 112 -5.36 3.14 4.35
C ALA A 112 -6.71 3.86 4.13
N LYS A 113 -7.75 3.09 3.79
CA LYS A 113 -9.14 3.59 3.62
C LYS A 113 -9.85 3.90 4.93
N ASN A 114 -9.39 3.32 6.04
CA ASN A 114 -9.98 3.47 7.37
C ASN A 114 -8.91 3.87 8.39
N LEU A 115 -9.30 4.70 9.36
CA LEU A 115 -8.43 5.04 10.48
C LEU A 115 -8.22 3.81 11.36
N LEU A 116 -6.95 3.44 11.57
CA LEU A 116 -6.57 2.48 12.57
C LEU A 116 -6.42 3.21 13.91
N ALA A 117 -7.28 2.88 14.88
CA ALA A 117 -7.28 3.50 16.22
C ALA A 117 -6.13 2.94 17.07
N VAL A 118 -4.94 3.49 16.89
CA VAL A 118 -3.71 3.19 17.64
C VAL A 118 -3.23 4.43 18.36
N ASP A 119 -2.44 4.27 19.42
CA ASP A 119 -1.82 5.38 20.16
C ASP A 119 -2.80 6.45 20.67
N GLY A 120 -4.03 6.04 21.00
CA GLY A 120 -5.09 6.93 21.48
C GLY A 120 -5.81 7.72 20.38
N LEU A 121 -5.49 7.47 19.09
CA LEU A 121 -6.18 8.12 17.98
C LEU A 121 -7.65 7.69 17.92
N THR A 122 -8.50 8.68 17.76
CA THR A 122 -9.94 8.49 17.51
C THR A 122 -10.33 9.16 16.21
N LYS A 123 -11.34 8.64 15.53
CA LYS A 123 -11.85 9.24 14.30
C LYS A 123 -12.32 10.68 14.54
N ALA A 124 -12.99 10.94 15.66
CA ALA A 124 -13.44 12.28 16.02
C ALA A 124 -12.27 13.25 16.16
N GLY A 125 -11.23 12.87 16.93
CA GLY A 125 -10.05 13.72 17.13
C GLY A 125 -9.31 14.02 15.83
N VAL A 126 -9.10 13.01 14.96
CA VAL A 126 -8.45 13.22 13.66
C VAL A 126 -9.26 14.15 12.76
N MET A 127 -10.59 14.02 12.73
CA MET A 127 -11.44 14.89 11.91
C MET A 127 -11.46 16.34 12.44
N GLU A 128 -11.37 16.52 13.75
CA GLU A 128 -11.27 17.85 14.38
C GLU A 128 -9.95 18.54 14.04
N GLU A 129 -8.83 17.82 14.15
CA GLU A 129 -7.50 18.33 13.75
C GLU A 129 -7.44 18.64 12.24
N TRP A 130 -7.99 17.75 11.40
CA TRP A 130 -8.05 17.95 9.96
C TRP A 130 -8.81 19.23 9.59
N ALA A 131 -9.96 19.47 10.22
CA ALA A 131 -10.74 20.69 9.99
C ALA A 131 -9.96 21.97 10.35
N CYS A 132 -9.15 21.93 11.42
CA CYS A 132 -8.27 23.05 11.78
C CYS A 132 -7.19 23.29 10.72
N LEU A 133 -6.58 22.23 10.18
CA LEU A 133 -5.57 22.32 9.13
C LEU A 133 -6.14 22.87 7.82
N ASP A 134 -7.32 22.40 7.41
CA ASP A 134 -8.01 22.90 6.21
C ASP A 134 -8.35 24.39 6.35
N ALA A 135 -8.84 24.82 7.51
CA ALA A 135 -9.12 26.23 7.78
C ALA A 135 -7.84 27.09 7.71
N ALA A 136 -6.72 26.59 8.22
CA ALA A 136 -5.42 27.26 8.15
C ALA A 136 -4.90 27.34 6.71
N ALA A 137 -5.05 26.28 5.92
CA ALA A 137 -4.64 26.24 4.52
C ALA A 137 -5.49 27.16 3.64
N ALA A 138 -6.80 27.28 3.91
CA ALA A 138 -7.69 28.20 3.19
C ALA A 138 -7.44 29.68 3.52
N ALA A 139 -6.75 29.98 4.63
CA ALA A 139 -6.41 31.33 5.05
C ALA A 139 -5.03 31.81 4.54
N ALA A 140 -4.27 30.93 3.88
CA ALA A 140 -2.95 31.20 3.30
C ALA A 140 -3.03 31.39 1.77
#